data_AF-A0A914P401-F1
#
_entry.id   AF-A0A914P401-F1
#
_cell.length_a   1.000
_cell.length_b   1.000
_cell.length_c   1.000
_cell.angle_alpha   90.00
_cell.angle_beta   90.00
_cell.angle_gamma   90.00
#
_symmetry.space_group_name_H-M   'P 1'
#
loop_
_entity.id
_entity.type
_entity.pdbx_description
1 polymer ?
#
loop_
_entity_poly.entity_id
_entity_poly.type
_entity_poly.pdbx_seq_one_letter_code
_entity_poly.pdbx_strand_id
1 'polypeptide(L)' 'MKWNTFFHKTATPHLHYVVDNYFHAITAKFPRYRYRCGWMALCFWIPITYLPTGLQDYIFNKAAGKVNLPDDLRNKSD' A
#
# COMPACT_ATOMS: atom_id res chain seq x y z
N MET A 1 -8.92 2.26 12.47
CA MET A 1 -9.15 2.51 11.02
C MET A 1 -8.67 1.29 10.22
N LYS A 2 -9.53 0.67 9.40
CA LYS A 2 -9.26 -0.58 8.64
C LYS A 2 -8.02 -0.51 7.74
N TRP A 3 -7.67 0.69 7.32
CA TRP A 3 -6.53 0.96 6.45
C TRP A 3 -5.17 0.60 7.06
N ASN A 4 -4.97 0.85 8.36
CA ASN A 4 -3.67 0.63 9.00
C ASN A 4 -3.31 -0.87 9.04
N THR A 5 -4.29 -1.71 9.39
CA THR A 5 -4.12 -3.17 9.42
C THR A 5 -3.93 -3.74 8.02
N PHE A 6 -4.65 -3.21 7.02
CA PHE A 6 -4.48 -3.62 5.63
C PHE A 6 -3.08 -3.32 5.10
N PHE A 7 -2.56 -2.11 5.32
CA PHE A 7 -1.21 -1.74 4.86
C PHE A 7 -0.12 -2.51 5.58
N HIS A 8 -0.22 -2.70 6.90
CA HIS A 8 0.73 -3.53 7.63
C HIS A 8 0.75 -4.98 7.12
N LYS A 9 -0.41 -5.54 6.78
CA LYS A 9 -0.51 -6.92 6.27
C LYS A 9 0.01 -7.07 4.84
N THR A 10 -0.08 -6.02 4.03
CA THR A 10 0.31 -6.03 2.61
C THR A 10 1.73 -5.52 2.35
N ALA A 11 2.39 -4.96 3.37
CA ALA A 11 3.75 -4.46 3.27
C ALA A 11 4.76 -5.60 3.01
N THR A 12 5.65 -5.38 2.05
CA THR A 12 6.79 -6.28 1.79
C THR A 12 7.93 -5.97 2.77
N PRO A 13 8.64 -6.97 3.31
CA PRO A 13 9.81 -6.74 4.16
C PRO A 13 11.06 -6.32 3.37
N HIS A 14 11.01 -6.35 2.04
CA HIS A 14 12.17 -6.14 1.17
C HIS A 14 12.41 -4.67 0.87
N LEU A 15 13.11 -3.99 1.78
CA LEU A 15 13.40 -2.56 1.69
C LEU A 15 14.39 -2.21 0.57
N HIS A 16 15.23 -3.15 0.16
CA HIS A 16 16.25 -2.96 -0.89
C HIS A 16 15.67 -2.53 -2.24
N TYR A 17 14.46 -2.99 -2.60
CA TYR A 17 13.80 -2.56 -3.84
C TYR A 17 13.61 -1.05 -3.96
N VAL A 18 13.42 -0.39 -2.82
CA VAL A 18 13.28 1.06 -2.75
C VAL A 18 14.66 1.70 -2.83
N VAL A 19 15.63 1.18 -2.08
CA VAL A 19 17.02 1.67 -2.07
C VAL A 19 17.65 1.62 -3.45
N ASP A 20 17.51 0.50 -4.16
CA ASP A 20 18.10 0.32 -5.49
C ASP A 20 17.49 1.29 -6.51
N ASN A 21 16.18 1.54 -6.43
CA ASN A 21 15.51 2.53 -7.27
C ASN A 21 16.04 3.95 -7.01
N TYR A 22 16.23 4.33 -5.74
CA TYR A 22 16.80 5.63 -5.39
C TYR A 22 18.26 5.75 -5.79
N PHE A 23 19.06 4.71 -5.56
CA PHE A 23 20.46 4.67 -5.97
C PHE A 23 20.60 4.83 -7.49
N HIS A 24 19.77 4.12 -8.25
CA HIS A 24 19.71 4.30 -9.70
C HIS A 24 19.25 5.70 -10.10
N ALA A 25 18.27 6.29 -9.40
CA ALA A 25 17.78 7.64 -9.69
C ALA A 25 18.85 8.73 -9.52
N ILE A 26 19.69 8.64 -8.49
CA ILE A 26 20.73 9.65 -8.22
C ILE A 26 21.99 9.45 -9.04
N THR A 27 22.28 8.22 -9.48
CA THR A 27 23.50 7.89 -10.26
C THR A 27 23.28 7.88 -11.77
N ALA A 28 22.03 7.83 -12.25
CA ALA A 28 21.73 7.75 -13.67
C ALA A 28 22.08 9.05 -14.40
N LYS A 29 22.80 8.92 -15.52
CA LYS A 29 23.09 10.03 -16.44
C LYS A 29 21.81 10.66 -17.04
N PHE A 30 20.76 9.86 -17.21
CA PHE A 30 19.45 10.29 -17.72
C PHE A 30 18.33 9.75 -16.80
N PRO A 31 17.98 10.48 -15.72
CA PRO A 31 17.00 10.00 -14.76
C PRO A 31 15.59 9.94 -15.37
N ARG A 32 14.79 8.98 -14.93
CA ARG A 32 13.39 8.82 -15.36
C ARG A 32 12.50 9.77 -14.57
N TYR A 33 11.50 10.37 -15.22
CA TYR A 33 10.55 11.26 -14.54
C TYR A 33 9.72 10.56 -13.44
N ARG A 34 9.51 9.24 -13.54
CA ARG A 34 8.79 8.44 -12.55
C ARG A 34 9.48 7.10 -12.31
N TYR A 35 9.94 6.90 -11.09
CA TYR A 35 10.45 5.62 -10.59
C TYR A 35 9.32 4.84 -9.92
N ARG A 36 9.22 3.55 -10.23
CA ARG A 36 8.19 2.66 -9.70
C ARG A 36 8.88 1.57 -8.89
N CYS A 37 8.77 1.67 -7.57
CA CYS A 37 9.53 0.82 -6.67
C CYS A 37 8.77 -0.48 -6.37
N GLY A 38 9.33 -1.59 -6.85
CA GLY A 38 8.82 -2.93 -6.57
C GLY A 38 7.63 -3.38 -7.43
N TRP A 39 7.38 -4.69 -7.40
CA TRP A 39 6.35 -5.33 -8.22
C TRP A 39 4.92 -4.96 -7.80
N MET A 40 4.65 -4.84 -6.50
CA MET A 40 3.34 -4.41 -6.00
C MET A 40 2.96 -3.00 -6.47
N ALA A 41 3.94 -2.09 -6.57
CA ALA A 41 3.67 -0.75 -7.08
C ALA A 41 3.15 -0.81 -8.52
N LEU A 42 3.76 -1.66 -9.35
CA LEU A 42 3.42 -1.81 -10.76
C LEU A 42 2.12 -2.59 -11.00
N CYS A 43 1.97 -3.75 -10.37
CA CYS A 43 0.86 -4.66 -10.67
C CYS A 43 -0.41 -4.41 -9.86
N PHE A 44 -0.29 -3.75 -8.70
CA PHE A 44 -1.43 -3.58 -7.79
C PHE A 44 -1.82 -2.11 -7.63
N TRP A 45 -0.86 -1.23 -7.36
CA TRP A 45 -1.13 0.19 -7.10
C TRP A 45 -1.46 1.02 -8.33
N ILE A 46 -0.77 0.78 -9.44
CA ILE A 46 -1.07 1.52 -10.68
C ILE A 46 -2.50 1.21 -11.16
N PRO A 47 -2.96 -0.05 -11.26
CA PRO A 47 -4.34 -0.33 -11.65
C PRO A 47 -5.37 0.27 -10.68
N ILE A 48 -5.12 0.17 -9.37
CA ILE A 48 -5.99 0.72 -8.33
C ILE A 48 -6.16 2.23 -8.46
N THR A 49 -5.12 2.95 -8.85
CA THR A 49 -5.19 4.42 -9.02
C THR A 49 -6.16 4.82 -10.15
N TYR A 50 -6.40 3.95 -11.14
CA TYR A 50 -7.36 4.21 -12.22
C TYR A 50 -8.79 3.75 -11.91
N LEU A 51 -9.01 3.01 -10.81
CA LEU A 51 -10.33 2.54 -10.41
C LEU A 51 -11.11 3.65 -9.67
N PRO A 52 -12.45 3.71 -9.77
CA PRO A 52 -13.26 4.70 -9.06
C PRO A 52 -13.25 4.49 -7.53
N THR A 53 -13.37 5.57 -6.76
CA THR A 53 -13.23 5.57 -5.29
C THR A 53 -14.14 4.55 -4.59
N GLY A 54 -15.38 4.39 -5.03
CA GLY A 54 -16.31 3.42 -4.43
C GLY A 54 -15.87 1.96 -4.58
N LEU A 55 -15.20 1.62 -5.69
CA LEU A 55 -14.66 0.28 -5.91
C LEU A 55 -13.37 0.05 -5.12
N GLN A 56 -12.53 1.08 -5.01
CA GLN A 56 -11.34 1.05 -4.15
C GLN A 56 -11.75 0.77 -2.69
N ASP A 57 -12.72 1.53 -2.17
CA ASP A 57 -13.22 1.35 -0.79
C ASP A 57 -13.81 -0.03 -0.55
N TYR A 58 -14.51 -0.62 -1.53
CA TYR A 58 -15.02 -1.98 -1.42
C TYR A 58 -13.88 -3.02 -1.33
N ILE A 59 -12.87 -2.90 -2.20
CA ILE A 59 -11.71 -3.81 -2.24
C ILE A 59 -10.94 -3.72 -0.92
N PHE A 60 -10.66 -2.52 -0.43
CA PHE A 60 -9.91 -2.33 0.80
C PHE A 60 -10.69 -2.75 2.04
N ASN A 61 -11.99 -2.47 2.12
CA ASN A 61 -12.81 -2.95 3.24
C ASN A 61 -12.91 -4.48 3.28
N LYS A 62 -12.96 -5.15 2.12
CA LYS A 62 -12.98 -6.61 2.05
C LYS A 62 -11.61 -7.21 2.40
N ALA A 63 -10.51 -6.59 1.94
CA ALA A 63 -9.17 -7.09 2.16
C ALA A 63 -8.60 -6.78 3.58
N ALA A 64 -9.06 -5.69 4.22
CA ALA A 64 -8.69 -5.32 5.57
C ALA A 64 -9.22 -6.28 6.66
N GLY A 65 -10.24 -7.09 6.34
CA GLY A 65 -10.87 -8.02 7.28
C GLY A 65 -11.51 -7.31 8.49
N LYS A 66 -11.81 -8.07 9.54
CA LYS A 66 -12.26 -7.48 10.82
C LYS A 66 -11.09 -6.70 11.43
N VAL A 67 -11.32 -5.44 11.79
CA VAL A 67 -10.34 -4.68 12.57
C VAL A 67 -10.21 -5.34 13.92
N ASN A 68 -9.00 -5.75 14.30
CA ASN A 68 -8.69 -6.05 15.69
C ASN A 68 -8.64 -4.69 16.42
N LEU A 69 -9.81 -4.22 16.86
CA LEU A 69 -9.87 -3.19 17.90
C LEU A 69 -9.31 -3.83 19.18
N PRO A 70 -8.51 -3.11 19.98
CA PRO A 70 -8.32 -3.51 21.38
C PRO A 70 -9.70 -3.65 22.02
N ASP A 71 -9.91 -4.70 22.82
CA ASP A 71 -11.23 -5.09 23.35
C ASP A 71 -11.96 -3.91 24.04
N ASP A 72 -11.21 -2.95 24.57
CA ASP A 72 -11.68 -1.71 25.21
C ASP A 72 -12.55 -0.81 24.31
N LEU A 73 -12.32 -0.81 22.99
CA LEU A 73 -13.09 0.00 22.05
C LEU A 73 -14.29 -0.76 21.45
N ARG A 74 -14.32 -2.09 21.60
CA ARG A 74 -15.41 -2.94 21.08
C ARG A 74 -16.66 -2.86 21.94
N ASN A 75 -16.50 -2.62 23.24
CA ASN A 75 -17.60 -2.43 24.20
C ASN A 75 -18.36 -1.10 23.99
N LYS A 76 -17.72 -0.09 23.38
CA LYS A 76 -18.25 1.28 23.29
C LYS A 76 -19.02 1.57 21.99
N SER A 77 -19.11 0.58 21.09
CA SER A 77 -19.82 0.70 19.81
C SER A 77 -21.23 0.11 19.82
N ASP A 78 -21.65 -0.44 20.96
CA ASP A 78 -23.03 -0.82 21.29
C ASP A 78 -23.69 0.30 22.11
#